data_AF-A0A933WDE1-F1
#
_entry.id   AF-A0A933WDE1-F1
#
_cell.length_a   1.000
_cell.length_b   1.000
_cell.length_c   1.000
_cell.angle_alpha   90.00
_cell.angle_beta   90.00
_cell.angle_gamma   90.00
#
_symmetry.space_group_name_H-M   'P 1'
#
loop_
_entity.id
_entity.type
_entity.pdbx_description
1 polymer ?
#
loop_
_entity_poly.entity_id
_entity_poly.type
_entity_poly.pdbx_seq_one_letter_code
_entity_poly.pdbx_strand_id
1 'polypeptide(L)'
;MPHYNKYFDQELQDLKEVVLRLGGMVEEQVSNAIQALMEHNVELAKRTIANDHLINKTEVEIDEMCINILALRQPMGPDLRFVTTAIKIIDNLERMGDMAVNISERV
;
A
#
# COMPACT_ATOMS: atom_id res chain seq x y z
N MET A 1 8.76 -30.96 -13.53
CA MET A 1 9.21 -29.57 -13.31
C MET A 1 8.65 -29.06 -11.98
N PRO A 2 9.34 -29.27 -10.84
CA PRO A 2 8.78 -28.97 -9.51
C PRO A 2 9.13 -27.58 -8.97
N HIS A 3 10.03 -26.82 -9.63
CA HIS A 3 10.55 -25.55 -9.10
C HIS A 3 9.79 -24.32 -9.60
N TYR A 4 9.11 -24.38 -10.74
CA TYR A 4 8.44 -23.21 -11.34
C TYR A 4 7.31 -22.66 -10.45
N ASN A 5 6.59 -23.55 -9.76
CA ASN A 5 5.48 -23.17 -8.91
C ASN A 5 5.96 -22.45 -7.63
N LYS A 6 7.05 -22.92 -7.00
CA LYS A 6 7.56 -22.33 -5.75
C LYS A 6 8.02 -20.88 -5.89
N TYR A 7 8.65 -20.52 -7.01
CA TYR A 7 9.07 -19.14 -7.24
C TYR A 7 7.88 -18.22 -7.49
N PHE A 8 6.87 -18.70 -8.23
CA PHE A 8 5.65 -17.93 -8.46
C PHE A 8 4.82 -17.77 -7.17
N ASP A 9 4.69 -18.83 -6.38
CA ASP A 9 4.04 -18.78 -5.06
C ASP A 9 4.74 -17.75 -4.14
N GLN A 10 6.08 -17.69 -4.20
CA GLN A 10 6.86 -16.71 -3.45
C GLN A 10 6.61 -15.28 -3.96
N GLU A 11 6.56 -15.04 -5.28
CA GLU A 11 6.23 -13.71 -5.84
C GLU A 11 4.86 -13.22 -5.39
N LEU A 12 3.85 -14.10 -5.34
CA LEU A 12 2.52 -13.78 -4.83
C LEU A 12 2.53 -13.48 -3.33
N GLN A 13 3.33 -14.23 -2.56
CA GLN A 13 3.50 -14.01 -1.13
C GLN A 13 4.21 -12.67 -0.85
N ASP A 14 5.26 -12.34 -1.61
CA ASP A 14 5.98 -11.07 -1.50
C ASP A 14 5.02 -9.90 -1.82
N LEU A 15 4.24 -10.01 -2.91
CA LEU A 15 3.21 -9.02 -3.25
C LEU A 15 2.22 -8.81 -2.09
N LYS A 16 1.76 -9.90 -1.48
CA LYS A 16 0.86 -9.85 -0.32
C LYS A 16 1.49 -9.13 0.86
N GLU A 17 2.75 -9.40 1.17
CA GLU A 17 3.47 -8.78 2.28
C GLU A 17 3.64 -7.28 2.07
N VAL A 18 3.96 -6.84 0.86
CA VAL A 18 4.07 -5.41 0.53
C VAL A 18 2.71 -4.70 0.60
N VAL A 19 1.63 -5.34 0.12
CA VAL A 19 0.26 -4.82 0.27
C VAL A 19 -0.13 -4.65 1.74
N LEU A 20 0.18 -5.63 2.59
CA LEU A 20 -0.08 -5.54 4.04
C LEU A 20 0.75 -4.43 4.70
N ARG A 21 2.00 -4.25 4.25
CA ARG A 21 2.86 -3.16 4.71
C ARG A 21 2.27 -1.79 4.37
N LEU A 22 1.80 -1.58 3.13
CA LEU A 22 1.10 -0.36 2.74
C LEU A 22 -0.13 -0.11 3.62
N GLY A 23 -0.93 -1.15 3.86
CA GLY A 23 -2.11 -1.06 4.74
C GLY A 23 -1.75 -0.59 6.17
N GLY A 24 -0.69 -1.14 6.75
CA GLY A 24 -0.21 -0.71 8.08
C GLY A 24 0.30 0.73 8.10
N MET A 25 0.98 1.17 7.04
CA MET A 25 1.45 2.56 6.92
C MET A 25 0.28 3.55 6.83
N VAL A 26 -0.76 3.21 6.05
CA VAL A 26 -1.98 4.01 5.95
C VAL A 26 -2.71 4.07 7.29
N GLU A 27 -2.83 2.94 7.99
CA GLU A 27 -3.44 2.88 9.33
C GLU A 27 -2.70 3.80 10.32
N GLU A 28 -1.37 3.75 10.34
CA GLU A 28 -0.55 4.63 11.16
C GLU A 28 -0.74 6.11 10.77
N GLN A 29 -0.75 6.44 9.48
CA GLN A 29 -0.92 7.81 9.00
C GLN A 29 -2.27 8.39 9.40
N VAL A 30 -3.35 7.61 9.27
CA VAL A 30 -4.70 7.99 9.70
C VAL A 30 -4.76 8.19 11.22
N SER A 31 -4.16 7.27 11.99
CA SER A 31 -4.11 7.37 13.45
C SER A 31 -3.39 8.65 13.90
N ASN A 32 -2.21 8.91 13.32
CA ASN A 32 -1.42 10.10 13.62
C ASN A 32 -2.13 11.40 13.23
N ALA A 33 -2.82 11.44 12.08
CA ALA A 33 -3.58 12.61 11.66
C ALA A 33 -4.71 12.95 12.64
N ILE A 34 -5.46 11.93 13.09
CA ILE A 34 -6.54 12.09 14.08
C ILE A 34 -5.96 12.57 15.41
N GLN A 35 -4.87 11.95 15.89
CA GLN A 35 -4.23 12.36 17.14
C GLN A 35 -3.72 13.79 17.06
N ALA A 36 -3.04 14.15 15.96
CA ALA A 36 -2.50 15.50 15.76
C ALA A 36 -3.60 16.56 15.85
N LEU A 37 -4.75 16.31 15.22
CA LEU A 37 -5.89 17.22 15.26
C LEU A 37 -6.49 17.35 16.66
N MET A 38 -6.70 16.23 17.36
CA MET A 38 -7.30 16.23 18.70
C MET A 38 -6.42 16.92 19.75
N GLU A 39 -5.10 16.79 19.61
CA GLU A 39 -4.12 17.31 20.56
C GLU A 39 -3.51 18.66 20.15
N HIS A 40 -3.93 19.23 19.00
CA HIS A 40 -3.28 20.39 18.37
C HIS A 40 -1.76 20.22 18.20
N ASN A 41 -1.32 18.99 17.90
CA ASN A 41 0.08 18.63 17.79
C ASN A 41 0.60 18.88 16.37
N VAL A 42 1.05 20.11 16.12
CA VAL A 42 1.57 20.57 14.82
C VAL A 42 2.78 19.77 14.35
N GLU A 43 3.63 19.28 15.27
CA GLU A 43 4.81 18.50 14.90
C GLU A 43 4.43 17.13 14.37
N LEU A 44 3.46 16.47 15.01
CA LEU A 44 2.92 15.20 14.53
C LEU A 44 2.25 15.38 13.17
N ALA A 45 1.46 16.44 12.97
CA ALA A 45 0.83 16.76 11.68
C ALA A 45 1.88 16.91 10.56
N LYS A 46 2.94 17.70 10.79
CA LYS A 46 4.03 17.86 9.81
C LYS A 46 4.72 16.55 9.47
N ARG A 47 4.95 15.70 10.47
CA ARG A 47 5.53 14.37 10.26
C ARG A 47 4.60 13.47 9.44
N THR A 48 3.31 13.48 9.72
CA THR A 48 2.28 12.75 8.96
C THR A 48 2.29 13.17 7.49
N ILE A 49 2.26 14.48 7.21
CA ILE A 49 2.34 15.02 5.84
C ILE A 49 3.66 14.60 5.17
N ALA A 50 4.78 14.71 5.90
CA ALA A 50 6.09 14.36 5.36
C ALA A 50 6.22 12.86 5.05
N ASN A 51 5.53 11.97 5.77
CA ASN A 51 5.61 10.53 5.57
C ASN A 51 4.78 10.02 4.38
N ASP A 52 3.87 10.83 3.85
CA ASP A 52 2.95 10.42 2.77
C ASP A 52 3.68 9.90 1.51
N HIS A 53 4.84 10.48 1.18
CA HIS A 53 5.65 10.02 0.05
C HIS A 53 6.05 8.53 0.14
N LEU A 54 6.08 7.95 1.35
CA LEU A 54 6.37 6.53 1.55
C LEU A 54 5.19 5.65 1.13
N ILE A 55 3.95 6.10 1.36
CA ILE A 55 2.73 5.43 0.90
C ILE A 55 2.73 5.42 -0.64
N ASN A 56 2.91 6.59 -1.25
CA ASN A 56 2.94 6.75 -2.71
C ASN A 56 4.03 5.89 -3.36
N LYS A 57 5.23 5.86 -2.75
CA LYS A 57 6.31 4.99 -3.23
C LYS A 57 5.96 3.50 -3.14
N THR A 58 5.31 3.08 -2.05
CA THR A 58 4.97 1.66 -1.82
C THR A 58 3.81 1.23 -2.73
N GLU A 59 2.87 2.13 -3.03
CA GLU A 59 1.83 1.91 -4.03
C GLU A 59 2.42 1.64 -5.42
N VAL A 60 3.34 2.50 -5.88
CA VAL A 60 4.07 2.29 -7.15
C VAL A 60 4.85 0.97 -7.16
N GLU A 61 5.52 0.61 -6.05
CA GLU A 61 6.22 -0.68 -5.90
C GLU A 61 5.25 -1.86 -6.12
N ILE A 62 4.06 -1.82 -5.51
CA ILE A 62 3.06 -2.87 -5.64
C ILE A 62 2.53 -2.96 -7.07
N ASP A 63 2.28 -1.81 -7.72
CA ASP A 63 1.80 -1.78 -9.10
C ASP A 63 2.83 -2.38 -10.07
N GLU A 64 4.12 -2.06 -9.90
CA GLU A 64 5.21 -2.67 -10.67
C GLU A 64 5.28 -4.19 -10.47
N MET A 65 5.13 -4.67 -9.22
CA MET A 65 5.08 -6.11 -8.92
C MET A 65 3.89 -6.78 -9.63
N CYS A 66 2.71 -6.15 -9.60
CA CYS A 66 1.51 -6.67 -10.25
C CYS A 66 1.69 -6.76 -11.77
N ILE A 67 2.23 -5.71 -12.41
CA ILE A 67 2.51 -5.68 -13.85
C ILE A 67 3.50 -6.79 -14.23
N ASN A 68 4.57 -6.94 -13.46
CA ASN A 68 5.58 -7.98 -13.70
C ASN A 68 4.98 -9.40 -13.60
N ILE A 69 4.15 -9.66 -12.59
CA ILE A 69 3.47 -10.94 -12.44
C ILE A 69 2.55 -11.20 -13.65
N LEU A 70 1.74 -10.22 -14.06
CA LEU A 70 0.84 -10.36 -15.20
C LEU A 70 1.60 -10.63 -16.50
N ALA A 71 2.71 -9.91 -16.73
CA ALA A 71 3.50 -10.01 -17.95
C ALA A 71 4.30 -11.33 -18.04
N LEU A 72 4.90 -11.78 -16.93
CA LEU A 72 5.83 -12.91 -16.93
C LEU A 72 5.17 -14.26 -16.62
N ARG A 73 4.04 -14.26 -15.90
CA ARG A 73 3.44 -15.50 -15.36
C ARG A 73 2.10 -15.85 -15.98
N GLN A 74 1.37 -14.87 -16.54
CA GLN A 74 0.02 -15.04 -17.09
C GLN A 74 -0.90 -15.83 -16.13
N PRO A 75 -1.07 -15.36 -14.87
CA PRO A 75 -1.81 -16.10 -13.86
C PRO A 75 -3.27 -16.29 -14.26
N MET A 76 -3.91 -17.32 -13.70
CA MET A 76 -5.31 -17.65 -14.00
C MET A 76 -6.11 -17.84 -12.71
N GLY A 77 -7.45 -17.73 -12.82
CA GLY A 77 -8.36 -18.09 -11.74
C GLY A 77 -8.08 -17.30 -10.45
N PRO A 78 -7.83 -17.96 -9.30
CA PRO A 78 -7.58 -17.30 -8.02
C PRO A 78 -6.40 -16.31 -8.05
N ASP A 79 -5.29 -16.67 -8.70
CA ASP A 79 -4.06 -15.86 -8.67
C ASP A 79 -4.24 -14.57 -9.47
N LEU A 80 -4.90 -14.66 -10.63
CA LEU A 80 -5.28 -13.49 -11.42
C LEU A 80 -6.21 -12.56 -10.63
N ARG A 81 -7.19 -13.14 -9.92
CA ARG A 81 -8.08 -12.35 -9.06
C ARG A 81 -7.32 -11.68 -7.92
N PHE A 82 -6.35 -12.35 -7.32
CA PHE A 82 -5.53 -11.76 -6.27
C PHE A 82 -4.75 -10.55 -6.80
N VAL A 83 -4.00 -10.70 -7.89
CA VAL A 83 -3.19 -9.62 -8.48
C VAL A 83 -4.06 -8.44 -8.92
N THR A 84 -5.17 -8.70 -9.61
CA THR A 84 -6.08 -7.62 -10.03
C THR A 84 -6.83 -6.96 -8.87
N THR A 85 -7.02 -7.67 -7.76
CA THR A 85 -7.57 -7.08 -6.53
C THR A 85 -6.52 -6.20 -5.85
N ALA A 86 -5.26 -6.64 -5.80
CA ALA A 86 -4.15 -5.85 -5.27
C ALA A 86 -4.07 -4.46 -5.93
N ILE A 87 -4.05 -4.41 -7.28
CA ILE A 87 -4.07 -3.14 -8.05
C ILE A 87 -5.22 -2.23 -7.62
N LYS A 88 -6.43 -2.79 -7.40
CA LYS A 88 -7.59 -1.98 -7.01
C LYS A 88 -7.50 -1.47 -5.57
N ILE A 89 -7.00 -2.28 -4.64
CA ILE A 89 -7.01 -1.89 -3.22
C ILE A 89 -5.91 -0.90 -2.89
N ILE A 90 -4.78 -0.92 -3.61
CA ILE A 90 -3.69 0.02 -3.33
C ILE A 90 -4.07 1.47 -3.66
N ASP A 91 -4.81 1.71 -4.75
CA ASP A 91 -5.38 3.03 -5.05
C ASP A 91 -6.32 3.51 -3.94
N ASN A 92 -7.14 2.61 -3.38
CA ASN A 92 -7.99 2.96 -2.25
C ASN A 92 -7.18 3.28 -0.98
N LEU A 93 -6.07 2.57 -0.75
CA LEU A 93 -5.17 2.78 0.38
C LEU A 93 -4.40 4.10 0.27
N GLU A 94 -3.89 4.44 -0.92
CA GLU A 94 -3.25 5.73 -1.20
C GLU A 94 -4.21 6.89 -0.92
N ARG A 95 -5.44 6.80 -1.43
CA ARG A 95 -6.47 7.83 -1.20
C ARG A 95 -6.82 8.01 0.27
N MET A 96 -6.75 6.95 1.08
CA MET A 96 -6.90 7.04 2.53
C MET A 96 -5.71 7.77 3.18
N GLY A 97 -4.49 7.56 2.69
CA GLY A 97 -3.29 8.31 3.07
C GLY A 97 -3.43 9.80 2.78
N ASP A 98 -3.85 10.14 1.56
CA ASP A 98 -4.17 11.50 1.12
C ASP A 98 -5.20 12.18 2.03
N MET A 99 -6.25 11.46 2.41
CA MET A 99 -7.25 11.98 3.36
C MET A 99 -6.64 12.28 4.73
N ALA A 100 -5.68 11.47 5.19
CA ALA A 100 -4.96 11.72 6.44
C ALA A 100 -4.05 12.96 6.35
N VAL A 101 -3.43 13.22 5.19
CA VAL A 101 -2.70 14.47 4.91
C VAL A 101 -3.65 15.66 5.02
N ASN A 102 -4.80 15.60 4.33
CA ASN A 102 -5.81 16.66 4.36
C ASN A 102 -6.35 16.96 5.77
N ILE A 103 -6.41 15.96 6.66
CA ILE A 103 -6.74 16.15 8.08
C ILE A 103 -5.59 16.88 8.79
N SER A 104 -4.35 16.46 8.54
CA SER A 104 -3.15 17.02 9.16
C SER A 104 -2.91 18.49 8.80
N GLU A 105 -3.30 18.91 7.59
CA GLU A 105 -3.26 20.32 7.15
C GLU A 105 -4.22 21.24 7.91
N ARG A 106 -5.16 20.67 8.67
CA ARG A 106 -6.17 21.41 9.46
C ARG A 106 -5.83 21.51 10.95
N VAL A 107 -4.67 20.98 11.37
CA VAL A 107 -4.15 21.04 12.75
C VAL A 107 -3.52 22.39 13.04
#